data_AF-A0A099CYA8-F1
#
_entry.id   AF-A0A099CYA8-F1
#
_cell.length_a   1.000
_cell.length_b   1.000
_cell.length_c   1.000
_cell.angle_alpha   90.00
_cell.angle_beta   90.00
_cell.angle_gamma   90.00
#
_symmetry.space_group_name_H-M   'P 1'
#
loop_
_entity.id
_entity.type
_entity.pdbx_description
1 polymer ?
#
loop_
_entity_poly.entity_id
_entity_poly.type
_entity_poly.pdbx_seq_one_letter_code
_entity_poly.pdbx_strand_id
1 'polypeptide(L)'
;GRLPPGGWLELAEAALLRGDIDRARSALEPLRKSGALDAGAYAALQLRVLSAALQRAPSVDALHALWADLPRVQRRQPELIAVYATHVSRFGRPLPAMDEIESALRRQWSPALVAAYGQLQGQDVEGRLRRAEGWLDAHPGDATLLTALGRMCVRIQLWGKARQYLSQALALEPSAEAWEILGETYAGQGNPLLAQQCYRNALHMTRGEATEALPGTNAVRQVALTVDPELRNAHGVPQLPDDKTSV
;
A
#
# COMPACT_ATOMS: atom_id res chain seq x y z
N GLY A 1 26.82 31.48 10.48
CA GLY A 1 27.64 30.54 11.26
C GLY A 1 27.41 29.13 10.76
N ARG A 2 28.45 28.29 10.67
CA ARG A 2 28.31 26.89 10.26
C ARG A 2 27.61 26.16 11.41
N LEU A 3 26.42 25.61 11.17
CA LEU A 3 25.74 24.78 12.17
C LEU A 3 26.58 23.52 12.44
N PRO A 4 26.61 23.03 13.70
CA PRO A 4 27.19 21.73 14.00
C PRO A 4 26.38 20.63 13.28
N PRO A 5 26.94 19.42 13.13
CA PRO A 5 26.28 18.34 12.39
C PRO A 5 24.87 18.01 12.89
N GLY A 6 24.67 17.94 14.21
CA GLY A 6 23.33 17.77 14.80
C GLY A 6 22.39 18.96 14.52
N GLY A 7 22.92 20.18 14.41
CA GLY A 7 22.12 21.36 14.07
C GLY A 7 21.57 21.33 12.64
N TRP A 8 22.24 20.67 11.70
CA TRP A 8 21.71 20.45 10.36
C TRP A 8 20.60 19.40 10.31
N LEU A 9 20.67 18.37 11.17
CA LEU A 9 19.62 17.37 11.30
C LEU A 9 18.35 18.03 11.85
N GLU A 10 18.47 18.76 12.96
CA GLU A 10 17.36 19.51 13.55
C GLU A 10 16.76 20.52 12.56
N LEU A 11 17.61 21.19 11.77
CA LEU A 11 17.13 22.08 10.72
C LEU A 11 16.33 21.32 9.66
N ALA A 12 16.84 20.19 9.17
CA ALA A 12 16.15 19.38 8.16
C ALA A 12 14.78 18.89 8.67
N GLU A 13 14.73 18.35 9.89
CA GLU A 13 13.49 17.88 10.52
C GLU A 13 12.50 19.02 10.76
N ALA A 14 12.95 20.13 11.36
CA ALA A 14 12.09 21.30 11.59
C ALA A 14 11.62 21.96 10.29
N ALA A 15 12.42 21.91 9.22
CA ALA A 15 12.05 22.41 7.91
C ALA A 15 10.99 21.51 7.25
N LEU A 16 11.13 20.18 7.35
CA LEU A 16 10.11 19.23 6.91
C LEU A 16 8.79 19.44 7.62
N LEU A 17 8.80 19.58 8.95
CA LEU A 17 7.59 19.83 9.74
C LEU A 17 6.87 21.13 9.35
N ARG A 18 7.63 22.17 8.96
CA ARG A 18 7.07 23.45 8.50
C ARG A 18 6.72 23.46 7.02
N GLY A 19 7.06 22.42 6.27
CA GLY A 19 6.90 22.36 4.82
C GLY A 19 7.86 23.28 4.04
N ASP A 20 8.94 23.73 4.67
CA ASP A 20 10.01 24.53 4.04
C ASP A 20 11.02 23.60 3.37
N ILE A 21 10.65 23.12 2.19
CA ILE A 21 11.38 22.06 1.50
C ILE A 21 12.76 22.51 1.03
N ASP A 22 12.90 23.76 0.59
CA ASP A 22 14.19 24.28 0.11
C ASP A 22 15.22 24.28 1.23
N ARG A 23 14.82 24.70 2.45
CA ARG A 23 15.69 24.58 3.62
C ARG A 23 16.01 23.12 3.95
N ALA A 24 15.03 22.23 3.92
CA ALA A 24 15.26 20.81 4.18
C ALA A 24 16.27 20.19 3.19
N ARG A 25 16.14 20.50 1.90
CA ARG A 25 17.08 20.06 0.84
C ARG A 25 18.48 20.64 1.04
N SER A 26 18.57 21.91 1.39
CA SER A 26 19.88 22.58 1.59
C SER A 26 20.71 21.95 2.71
N ALA A 27 20.06 21.29 3.68
CA ALA A 27 20.71 20.62 4.80
C ALA A 27 21.30 19.24 4.45
N LEU A 28 20.87 18.62 3.35
CA LEU A 28 21.30 17.26 2.96
C LEU A 28 22.79 17.18 2.64
N GLU A 29 23.35 18.17 1.95
CA GLU A 29 24.76 18.14 1.53
C GLU A 29 25.71 18.38 2.72
N PRO A 30 25.49 19.37 3.61
CA PRO A 30 26.24 19.49 4.86
C PRO A 30 26.17 18.23 5.72
N LEU A 31 24.99 17.61 5.87
CA LEU A 31 24.82 16.38 6.64
C LEU A 31 25.65 15.23 6.06
N ARG A 32 25.59 15.05 4.75
CA ARG A 32 26.38 14.03 4.04
C ARG A 32 27.88 14.19 4.28
N LYS A 33 28.39 15.42 4.19
CA LYS A 33 29.83 15.72 4.38
C LYS A 33 30.26 15.54 5.83
N SER A 34 29.39 15.84 6.78
CA SER A 34 29.72 15.78 8.20
C SER A 34 29.81 14.36 8.76
N GLY A 35 29.18 13.37 8.10
CA GLY A 35 29.13 11.99 8.59
C GLY A 35 28.40 11.84 9.92
N ALA A 36 27.55 12.80 10.30
CA ALA A 36 26.81 12.80 11.56
C ALA A 36 25.80 11.64 11.67
N LEU A 37 25.32 11.20 10.52
CA LEU A 37 24.40 10.09 10.37
C LEU A 37 25.16 8.93 9.74
N ASP A 38 24.83 7.72 10.17
CA ASP A 38 25.20 6.54 9.39
C ASP A 38 24.52 6.56 8.00
N ALA A 39 24.99 5.69 7.12
CA ALA A 39 24.51 5.64 5.74
C ALA A 39 23.00 5.35 5.64
N GLY A 40 22.44 4.54 6.54
CA GLY A 40 21.02 4.18 6.55
C GLY A 40 20.14 5.33 7.01
N ALA A 41 20.48 5.96 8.13
CA ALA A 41 19.78 7.12 8.65
C ALA A 41 19.83 8.31 7.68
N TYR A 42 20.99 8.54 7.04
CA TYR A 42 21.09 9.55 5.99
C TYR A 42 20.21 9.23 4.78
N ALA A 43 20.22 7.98 4.30
CA ALA A 43 19.40 7.57 3.17
C ALA A 43 17.90 7.72 3.47
N ALA A 44 17.45 7.35 4.68
CA ALA A 44 16.07 7.52 5.11
C ALA A 44 15.65 9.00 5.15
N LEU A 45 16.49 9.87 5.72
CA LEU A 45 16.23 11.32 5.73
C LEU A 45 16.22 11.90 4.32
N GLN A 46 17.20 11.54 3.47
CA GLN A 46 17.26 11.97 2.08
C GLN A 46 15.99 11.56 1.33
N LEU A 47 15.53 10.32 1.50
CA LEU A 47 14.31 9.84 0.87
C LEU A 47 13.09 10.68 1.29
N ARG A 48 12.93 10.94 2.59
CA ARG A 48 11.83 11.78 3.12
C ARG A 48 11.86 13.19 2.53
N VAL A 49 13.03 13.82 2.50
CA VAL A 49 13.21 15.18 1.96
C VAL A 49 12.91 15.24 0.46
N LEU A 50 13.44 14.31 -0.31
CA LEU A 50 13.22 14.27 -1.76
C LEU A 50 11.76 13.93 -2.12
N SER A 51 11.14 13.01 -1.37
CA SER A 51 9.72 12.68 -1.53
C SER A 51 8.84 13.91 -1.29
N ALA A 52 9.10 14.64 -0.19
CA ALA A 52 8.37 15.85 0.12
C ALA A 52 8.56 16.94 -0.96
N ALA A 53 9.76 17.04 -1.54
CA ALA A 53 10.03 17.97 -2.64
C ALA A 53 9.25 17.65 -3.91
N LEU A 54 9.22 16.37 -4.31
CA LEU A 54 8.46 15.94 -5.47
C LEU A 54 6.95 16.16 -5.24
N GLN A 55 6.42 15.80 -4.06
CA GLN A 55 4.99 15.97 -3.73
C GLN A 55 4.53 17.43 -3.71
N ARG A 56 5.40 18.36 -3.32
CA ARG A 56 5.09 19.79 -3.20
C ARG A 56 5.48 20.60 -4.44
N ALA A 57 5.93 19.94 -5.51
CA ALA A 57 6.22 20.62 -6.76
C ALA A 57 4.94 21.36 -7.27
N PRO A 58 5.02 22.67 -7.52
CA PRO A 58 3.83 23.50 -7.80
C PRO A 58 3.28 23.31 -9.22
N SER A 59 4.07 22.73 -10.12
CA SER A 59 3.70 22.46 -11.50
C SER A 59 4.38 21.19 -12.01
N VAL A 60 3.87 20.67 -13.12
CA VAL A 60 4.48 19.51 -13.80
C VAL A 60 5.89 19.81 -14.30
N ASP A 61 6.16 21.05 -14.75
CA ASP A 61 7.50 21.46 -15.19
C ASP A 61 8.49 21.52 -14.03
N ALA A 62 8.07 22.07 -12.88
CA ALA A 62 8.90 22.07 -11.68
C ALA A 62 9.18 20.64 -11.19
N LEU A 63 8.18 19.75 -11.28
CA LEU A 63 8.34 18.35 -10.93
C LEU A 63 9.34 17.64 -11.86
N HIS A 64 9.24 17.85 -13.17
CA HIS A 64 10.19 17.30 -14.14
C HIS A 64 11.60 17.84 -13.93
N ALA A 65 11.75 19.14 -13.66
CA ALA A 65 13.04 19.76 -13.36
C ALA A 65 13.68 19.15 -12.10
N LEU A 66 12.91 19.02 -11.01
CA LEU A 66 13.37 18.36 -9.79
C LEU A 66 13.78 16.91 -10.04
N TRP A 67 12.96 16.15 -10.78
CA TRP A 67 13.27 14.77 -11.12
C TRP A 67 14.55 14.64 -11.95
N ALA A 68 14.72 15.49 -12.95
CA ALA A 68 15.90 15.48 -13.83
C ALA A 68 17.20 15.82 -13.09
N ASP A 69 17.13 16.71 -12.09
CA ASP A 69 18.25 17.10 -11.22
C ASP A 69 18.67 15.96 -10.25
N LEU A 70 17.79 14.99 -9.97
CA LEU A 70 18.14 13.88 -9.10
C LEU A 70 19.23 12.99 -9.70
N PRO A 71 20.25 12.60 -8.90
CA PRO A 71 21.25 11.66 -9.37
C PRO A 71 20.63 10.29 -9.67
N ARG A 72 21.30 9.52 -10.53
CA ARG A 72 20.79 8.24 -11.05
C ARG A 72 20.43 7.22 -9.96
N VAL A 73 21.12 7.27 -8.82
CA VAL A 73 20.85 6.39 -7.68
C VAL A 73 19.47 6.69 -7.10
N GLN A 74 19.15 7.96 -6.86
CA GLN A 74 17.85 8.40 -6.35
C GLN A 74 16.73 8.15 -7.36
N ARG A 75 16.96 8.44 -8.65
CA ARG A 75 15.97 8.15 -9.71
C ARG A 75 15.65 6.66 -9.90
N ARG A 76 16.42 5.76 -9.29
CA ARG A 76 16.17 4.32 -9.32
C ARG A 76 15.52 3.80 -8.04
N GLN A 77 15.35 4.63 -7.01
CA GLN A 77 14.69 4.24 -5.77
C GLN A 77 13.18 4.08 -6.03
N PRO A 78 12.60 2.89 -5.78
CA PRO A 78 11.19 2.62 -6.03
C PRO A 78 10.24 3.64 -5.39
N GLU A 79 10.55 4.10 -4.18
CA GLU A 79 9.76 5.05 -3.42
C GLU A 79 9.72 6.44 -4.09
N LEU A 80 10.84 6.91 -4.64
CA LEU A 80 10.89 8.18 -5.36
C LEU A 80 10.20 8.10 -6.72
N ILE A 81 10.34 6.97 -7.43
CA ILE A 81 9.63 6.71 -8.68
C ILE A 81 8.11 6.71 -8.42
N ALA A 82 7.66 6.02 -7.37
CA ALA A 82 6.26 5.96 -6.96
C ALA A 82 5.69 7.36 -6.68
N VAL A 83 6.40 8.18 -5.91
CA VAL A 83 6.00 9.57 -5.62
C VAL A 83 5.93 10.41 -6.88
N TYR A 84 6.97 10.36 -7.71
CA TYR A 84 7.04 11.11 -8.97
C TYR A 84 5.89 10.74 -9.91
N ALA A 85 5.71 9.45 -10.19
CA ALA A 85 4.69 8.96 -11.10
C ALA A 85 3.26 9.29 -10.63
N THR A 86 2.99 9.11 -9.33
CA THR A 86 1.69 9.49 -8.75
C THR A 86 1.42 10.98 -8.90
N HIS A 87 2.41 11.84 -8.65
CA HIS A 87 2.24 13.29 -8.75
C HIS A 87 2.12 13.77 -10.21
N VAL A 88 2.92 13.23 -11.13
CA VAL A 88 2.78 13.48 -12.59
C VAL A 88 1.37 13.12 -13.07
N SER A 89 0.81 11.99 -12.59
CA SER A 89 -0.52 11.55 -13.02
C SER A 89 -1.64 12.54 -12.66
N ARG A 90 -1.47 13.31 -11.57
CA ARG A 90 -2.43 14.36 -11.14
C ARG A 90 -2.46 15.55 -12.10
N PHE A 91 -1.40 15.78 -12.87
CA PHE A 91 -1.35 16.79 -13.93
C PHE A 91 -1.87 16.28 -15.29
N GLY A 92 -2.60 15.16 -15.32
CA GLY A 92 -3.23 14.65 -16.54
C GLY A 92 -2.28 13.93 -17.51
N ARG A 93 -1.12 13.46 -17.02
CA ARG A 93 -0.13 12.70 -17.80
C ARG A 93 0.00 11.24 -17.28
N PRO A 94 -1.06 10.41 -17.33
CA PRO A 94 -1.03 9.10 -16.71
C PRO A 94 -0.19 8.05 -17.46
N LEU A 95 -0.10 8.11 -18.79
CA LEU A 95 0.61 7.09 -19.58
C LEU A 95 2.12 7.05 -19.30
N PRO A 96 2.87 8.17 -19.34
CA PRO A 96 4.30 8.14 -19.02
C PRO A 96 4.58 7.71 -17.57
N ALA A 97 3.67 8.05 -16.64
CA ALA A 97 3.77 7.62 -15.25
C ALA A 97 3.58 6.10 -15.09
N MET A 98 2.63 5.51 -15.84
CA MET A 98 2.43 4.07 -15.89
C MET A 98 3.68 3.36 -16.44
N ASP A 99 4.21 3.81 -17.58
CA ASP A 99 5.35 3.17 -18.23
C ASP A 99 6.60 3.18 -17.34
N GLU A 100 6.83 4.29 -16.61
CA GLU A 100 7.94 4.40 -15.66
C GLU A 100 7.80 3.39 -14.51
N ILE A 101 6.59 3.25 -13.93
CA ILE A 101 6.32 2.27 -12.87
C ILE A 101 6.49 0.84 -13.40
N GLU A 102 5.93 0.50 -14.55
CA GLU A 102 6.03 -0.85 -15.14
C GLU A 102 7.47 -1.20 -15.51
N SER A 103 8.25 -0.22 -15.98
CA SER A 103 9.69 -0.37 -16.23
C SER A 103 10.48 -0.61 -14.95
N ALA A 104 10.14 0.08 -13.87
CA ALA A 104 10.76 -0.11 -12.57
C ALA A 104 10.41 -1.47 -11.95
N LEU A 105 9.13 -1.88 -12.01
CA LEU A 105 8.67 -3.18 -11.51
C LEU A 105 9.34 -4.36 -12.21
N ARG A 106 9.59 -4.26 -13.53
CA ARG A 106 10.35 -5.28 -14.28
C ARG A 106 11.79 -5.43 -13.81
N ARG A 107 12.39 -4.39 -13.22
CA ARG A 107 13.75 -4.45 -12.67
C ARG A 107 13.75 -4.96 -11.24
N GLN A 108 12.78 -4.51 -10.44
CA GLN A 108 12.64 -4.85 -9.05
C GLN A 108 11.17 -4.71 -8.64
N TRP A 109 10.57 -5.82 -8.22
CA TRP A 109 9.25 -5.78 -7.61
C TRP A 109 9.29 -4.94 -6.33
N SER A 110 8.31 -4.04 -6.17
CA SER A 110 8.24 -3.13 -5.03
C SER A 110 6.80 -2.82 -4.67
N PRO A 111 6.37 -3.06 -3.41
CA PRO A 111 5.04 -2.68 -2.94
C PRO A 111 4.73 -1.19 -3.16
N ALA A 112 5.71 -0.29 -2.99
CA ALA A 112 5.51 1.14 -3.23
C ALA A 112 5.12 1.47 -4.67
N LEU A 113 5.74 0.79 -5.65
CA LEU A 113 5.43 0.94 -7.07
C LEU A 113 4.06 0.36 -7.40
N VAL A 114 3.70 -0.80 -6.84
CA VAL A 114 2.39 -1.44 -7.03
C VAL A 114 1.27 -0.56 -6.47
N ALA A 115 1.44 -0.04 -5.25
CA ALA A 115 0.50 0.88 -4.64
C ALA A 115 0.32 2.13 -5.52
N ALA A 116 1.41 2.74 -5.97
CA ALA A 116 1.37 3.89 -6.88
C ALA A 116 0.62 3.56 -8.18
N TYR A 117 0.87 2.40 -8.80
CA TYR A 117 0.19 1.95 -10.01
C TYR A 117 -1.33 1.92 -9.86
N GLY A 118 -1.83 1.37 -8.74
CA GLY A 118 -3.26 1.35 -8.42
C GLY A 118 -3.87 2.74 -8.16
N GLN A 119 -3.06 3.71 -7.72
CA GLN A 119 -3.48 5.09 -7.40
C GLN A 119 -3.47 6.04 -8.61
N LEU A 120 -2.78 5.69 -9.70
CA LEU A 120 -2.67 6.55 -10.88
C LEU A 120 -4.06 6.97 -11.38
N GLN A 121 -4.21 8.23 -11.77
CA GLN A 121 -5.45 8.72 -12.39
C GLN A 121 -5.50 8.39 -13.89
N GLY A 122 -6.58 8.72 -14.60
CA GLY A 122 -6.70 8.52 -16.06
C GLY A 122 -7.83 7.58 -16.50
N GLN A 123 -8.06 7.51 -17.82
CA GLN A 123 -9.28 6.95 -18.42
C GLN A 123 -9.23 5.43 -18.71
N ASP A 124 -8.05 4.80 -18.84
CA ASP A 124 -7.92 3.35 -19.12
C ASP A 124 -7.66 2.52 -17.85
N VAL A 125 -8.62 2.52 -16.92
CA VAL A 125 -8.51 1.72 -15.68
C VAL A 125 -8.64 0.23 -15.99
N GLU A 126 -9.45 -0.17 -16.97
CA GLU A 126 -9.65 -1.58 -17.34
C GLU A 126 -8.39 -2.21 -17.95
N GLY A 127 -7.72 -1.52 -18.89
CA GLY A 127 -6.45 -1.98 -19.46
C GLY A 127 -5.35 -2.04 -18.41
N ARG A 128 -5.36 -1.13 -17.45
CA ARG A 128 -4.46 -1.16 -16.29
C ARG A 128 -4.73 -2.34 -15.36
N LEU A 129 -6.00 -2.58 -15.04
CA LEU A 129 -6.42 -3.70 -14.20
C LEU A 129 -5.96 -5.03 -14.81
N ARG A 130 -6.19 -5.25 -16.11
CA ARG A 130 -5.75 -6.47 -16.80
C ARG A 130 -4.24 -6.69 -16.73
N ARG A 131 -3.45 -5.63 -16.89
CA ARG A 131 -1.98 -5.69 -16.75
C ARG A 131 -1.56 -6.06 -15.34
N ALA A 132 -2.17 -5.46 -14.33
CA ALA A 132 -1.89 -5.77 -12.93
C ALA A 132 -2.37 -7.17 -12.52
N GLU A 133 -3.51 -7.65 -13.03
CA GLU A 133 -3.98 -9.02 -12.79
C GLU A 133 -2.95 -10.05 -13.30
N GLY A 134 -2.25 -9.74 -14.41
CA GLY A 134 -1.14 -10.57 -14.91
C GLY A 134 0.07 -10.67 -13.96
N TRP A 135 0.19 -9.81 -12.94
CA TRP A 135 1.24 -9.92 -11.93
C TRP A 135 0.91 -10.94 -10.83
N LEU A 136 -0.35 -11.38 -10.72
CA LEU A 136 -0.76 -12.36 -9.70
C LEU A 136 -0.09 -13.73 -9.88
N ASP A 137 0.28 -14.11 -11.10
CA ASP A 137 0.97 -15.38 -11.35
C ASP A 137 2.33 -15.45 -10.64
N ALA A 138 3.05 -14.32 -10.62
CA ALA A 138 4.34 -14.21 -9.94
C ALA A 138 4.21 -13.77 -8.47
N HIS A 139 3.13 -13.05 -8.13
CA HIS A 139 2.93 -12.42 -6.82
C HIS A 139 1.53 -12.70 -6.23
N PRO A 140 1.09 -13.95 -6.06
CA PRO A 140 -0.29 -14.28 -5.67
C PRO A 140 -0.62 -13.93 -4.22
N GLY A 141 0.38 -13.77 -3.36
CA GLY A 141 0.26 -13.47 -1.94
C GLY A 141 0.68 -12.04 -1.57
N ASP A 142 0.79 -11.14 -2.54
CA ASP A 142 1.14 -9.74 -2.28
C ASP A 142 -0.13 -8.94 -1.92
N ALA A 143 -0.26 -8.58 -0.63
CA ALA A 143 -1.40 -7.82 -0.12
C ALA A 143 -1.51 -6.42 -0.77
N THR A 144 -0.40 -5.82 -1.18
CA THR A 144 -0.37 -4.51 -1.84
C THR A 144 -0.89 -4.62 -3.27
N LEU A 145 -0.53 -5.68 -3.99
CA LEU A 145 -1.09 -5.98 -5.31
C LEU A 145 -2.60 -6.19 -5.23
N LEU A 146 -3.05 -7.04 -4.31
CA LEU A 146 -4.47 -7.32 -4.11
C LEU A 146 -5.25 -6.04 -3.74
N THR A 147 -4.69 -5.18 -2.90
CA THR A 147 -5.30 -3.87 -2.56
C THR A 147 -5.37 -2.95 -3.78
N ALA A 148 -4.32 -2.88 -4.61
CA ALA A 148 -4.31 -2.11 -5.84
C ALA A 148 -5.34 -2.60 -6.87
N LEU A 149 -5.47 -3.93 -7.03
CA LEU A 149 -6.51 -4.56 -7.86
C LEU A 149 -7.91 -4.23 -7.35
N GLY A 150 -8.13 -4.35 -6.04
CA GLY A 150 -9.39 -3.99 -5.38
C GLY A 150 -9.81 -2.55 -5.66
N ARG A 151 -8.89 -1.59 -5.49
CA ARG A 151 -9.12 -0.17 -5.82
C ARG A 151 -9.51 0.04 -7.28
N MET A 152 -8.81 -0.61 -8.20
CA MET A 152 -9.13 -0.49 -9.63
C MET A 152 -10.50 -1.08 -9.93
N CYS A 153 -10.85 -2.24 -9.37
CA CYS A 153 -12.17 -2.83 -9.50
C CYS A 153 -13.27 -1.90 -8.96
N VAL A 154 -13.08 -1.25 -7.80
CA VAL A 154 -14.03 -0.25 -7.26
C VAL A 154 -14.28 0.87 -8.26
N ARG A 155 -13.22 1.42 -8.87
CA ARG A 155 -13.33 2.54 -9.83
C ARG A 155 -14.15 2.22 -11.07
N ILE A 156 -14.13 0.96 -11.52
CA ILE A 156 -14.93 0.47 -12.65
C ILE A 156 -16.15 -0.36 -12.19
N GLN A 157 -16.53 -0.24 -10.91
CA GLN A 157 -17.74 -0.83 -10.33
C GLN A 157 -17.81 -2.37 -10.40
N LEU A 158 -16.66 -3.06 -10.46
CA LEU A 158 -16.55 -4.52 -10.35
C LEU A 158 -16.55 -4.97 -8.89
N TRP A 159 -17.65 -4.72 -8.18
CA TRP A 159 -17.74 -4.87 -6.73
C TRP A 159 -17.44 -6.28 -6.22
N GLY A 160 -17.84 -7.32 -6.97
CA GLY A 160 -17.60 -8.72 -6.61
C GLY A 160 -16.10 -9.07 -6.58
N LYS A 161 -15.37 -8.68 -7.64
CA LYS A 161 -13.92 -8.84 -7.73
C LYS A 161 -13.20 -7.97 -6.69
N ALA A 162 -13.64 -6.73 -6.50
CA ALA A 162 -13.08 -5.84 -5.48
C ALA A 162 -13.12 -6.51 -4.10
N ARG A 163 -14.29 -7.03 -3.69
CA ARG A 163 -14.44 -7.73 -2.41
C ARG A 163 -13.54 -8.96 -2.30
N GLN A 164 -13.39 -9.75 -3.36
CA GLN A 164 -12.51 -10.93 -3.37
C GLN A 164 -11.04 -10.53 -3.11
N TYR A 165 -10.50 -9.61 -3.92
CA TYR A 165 -9.13 -9.15 -3.76
C TYR A 165 -8.88 -8.50 -2.39
N LEU A 166 -9.80 -7.63 -1.93
CA LEU A 166 -9.66 -6.92 -0.66
C LEU A 166 -9.78 -7.86 0.56
N SER A 167 -10.68 -8.85 0.51
CA SER A 167 -10.79 -9.85 1.58
C SER A 167 -9.51 -10.68 1.69
N GLN A 168 -8.91 -11.05 0.55
CA GLN A 168 -7.64 -11.75 0.53
C GLN A 168 -6.49 -10.87 1.01
N ALA A 169 -6.44 -9.61 0.59
CA ALA A 169 -5.45 -8.63 1.08
C ALA A 169 -5.51 -8.49 2.60
N LEU A 170 -6.70 -8.30 3.17
CA LEU A 170 -6.91 -8.18 4.61
C LEU A 170 -6.60 -9.47 5.38
N ALA A 171 -6.78 -10.63 4.76
CA ALA A 171 -6.40 -11.90 5.38
C ALA A 171 -4.87 -12.10 5.45
N LEU A 172 -4.14 -11.51 4.50
CA LEU A 172 -2.67 -11.56 4.46
C LEU A 172 -2.05 -10.49 5.35
N GLU A 173 -2.44 -9.23 5.15
CA GLU A 173 -1.94 -8.07 5.88
C GLU A 173 -3.07 -7.04 6.06
N PRO A 174 -3.72 -6.99 7.23
CA PRO A 174 -4.72 -5.98 7.53
C PRO A 174 -4.14 -4.57 7.40
N SER A 175 -4.80 -3.69 6.65
CA SER A 175 -4.39 -2.30 6.47
C SER A 175 -5.59 -1.37 6.48
N ALA A 176 -5.38 -0.12 6.93
CA ALA A 176 -6.43 0.90 6.90
C ALA A 176 -6.95 1.14 5.47
N GLU A 177 -6.02 1.17 4.49
CA GLU A 177 -6.32 1.37 3.07
C GLU A 177 -7.22 0.26 2.52
N ALA A 178 -6.92 -1.01 2.81
CA ALA A 178 -7.72 -2.12 2.31
C ALA A 178 -9.13 -2.14 2.95
N TRP A 179 -9.25 -1.77 4.24
CA TRP A 179 -10.54 -1.61 4.89
C TRP A 179 -11.36 -0.44 4.31
N GLU A 180 -10.73 0.69 4.04
CA GLU A 180 -11.39 1.84 3.42
C GLU A 180 -11.98 1.48 2.05
N ILE A 181 -11.17 0.88 1.17
CA ILE A 181 -11.61 0.47 -0.17
C ILE A 181 -12.70 -0.63 -0.09
N LEU A 182 -12.63 -1.53 0.91
CA LEU A 182 -13.70 -2.51 1.13
C LEU A 182 -15.00 -1.83 1.59
N GLY A 183 -14.89 -0.76 2.37
CA GLY A 183 -16.02 0.10 2.72
C GLY A 183 -16.66 0.75 1.50
N GLU A 184 -15.84 1.31 0.60
CA GLU A 184 -16.30 1.86 -0.68
C GLU A 184 -17.01 0.79 -1.53
N THR A 185 -16.46 -0.43 -1.54
CA THR A 185 -17.03 -1.58 -2.24
C THR A 185 -18.44 -1.91 -1.73
N TYR A 186 -18.62 -2.01 -0.40
CA TYR A 186 -19.93 -2.29 0.18
C TYR A 186 -20.91 -1.13 0.02
N ALA A 187 -20.43 0.11 0.08
CA ALA A 187 -21.27 1.28 -0.19
C ALA A 187 -21.78 1.27 -1.63
N GLY A 188 -20.92 0.98 -2.61
CA GLY A 188 -21.29 0.83 -4.02
C GLY A 188 -22.28 -0.32 -4.29
N GLN A 189 -22.29 -1.35 -3.44
CA GLN A 189 -23.27 -2.45 -3.48
C GLN A 189 -24.60 -2.12 -2.78
N GLY A 190 -24.74 -0.94 -2.16
CA GLY A 190 -25.93 -0.59 -1.38
C GLY A 190 -25.98 -1.24 0.02
N ASN A 191 -24.84 -1.60 0.60
CA ASN A 191 -24.72 -2.20 1.94
C ASN A 191 -24.09 -1.22 2.95
N PRO A 192 -24.82 -0.17 3.39
CA PRO A 192 -24.24 0.92 4.19
C PRO A 192 -23.75 0.49 5.58
N LEU A 193 -24.39 -0.51 6.20
CA LEU A 193 -23.97 -1.02 7.52
C LEU A 193 -22.61 -1.71 7.47
N LEU A 194 -22.38 -2.54 6.44
CA LEU A 194 -21.08 -3.18 6.23
C LEU A 194 -20.02 -2.15 5.84
N ALA A 195 -20.38 -1.16 5.02
CA ALA A 195 -19.49 -0.05 4.69
C ALA A 195 -19.05 0.72 5.94
N GLN A 196 -19.99 1.08 6.81
CA GLN A 196 -19.71 1.76 8.08
C GLN A 196 -18.76 0.96 8.97
N GLN A 197 -18.95 -0.37 9.07
CA GLN A 197 -18.07 -1.22 9.85
C GLN A 197 -16.65 -1.28 9.25
N CYS A 198 -16.53 -1.35 7.93
CA CYS A 198 -15.24 -1.30 7.24
C CYS A 198 -14.52 0.02 7.50
N TYR A 199 -15.21 1.17 7.41
CA TYR A 199 -14.63 2.47 7.73
C TYR A 199 -14.22 2.58 9.21
N ARG A 200 -15.00 2.00 10.13
CA ARG A 200 -14.61 1.90 11.54
C ARG A 200 -13.33 1.08 11.70
N ASN A 201 -13.21 -0.06 11.01
CA ASN A 201 -11.99 -0.86 11.03
C ASN A 201 -10.79 -0.11 10.44
N ALA A 202 -10.97 0.68 9.37
CA ALA A 202 -9.92 1.54 8.84
C ALA A 202 -9.43 2.54 9.90
N LEU A 203 -10.35 3.16 10.65
CA LEU A 203 -10.00 4.05 11.76
C LEU A 203 -9.27 3.30 12.89
N HIS A 204 -9.73 2.10 13.27
CA HIS A 204 -9.04 1.26 14.26
C HIS A 204 -7.61 0.97 13.83
N MET A 205 -7.38 0.58 12.56
CA MET A 205 -6.05 0.34 12.02
C MET A 205 -5.15 1.59 12.13
N THR A 206 -5.67 2.78 11.82
CA THR A 206 -4.87 4.02 11.96
C THR A 206 -4.50 4.36 13.39
N ARG A 207 -5.26 3.88 14.38
CA ARG A 207 -5.04 4.10 15.81
C ARG A 207 -4.28 2.96 16.50
N GLY A 208 -3.98 1.87 15.78
CA GLY A 208 -3.40 0.66 16.35
C GLY A 208 -4.38 -0.12 17.25
N GLU A 209 -5.69 0.07 17.03
CA GLU A 209 -6.76 -0.64 17.73
C GLU A 209 -7.13 -1.93 16.96
N ALA A 210 -7.70 -2.91 17.67
CA ALA A 210 -8.12 -4.16 17.04
C ALA A 210 -9.33 -3.94 16.11
N THR A 211 -9.31 -4.56 14.94
CA THR A 211 -10.43 -4.55 13.99
C THR A 211 -11.47 -5.60 14.34
N GLU A 212 -12.73 -5.32 14.02
CA GLU A 212 -13.83 -6.24 14.20
C GLU A 212 -14.07 -7.11 12.95
N ALA A 213 -14.42 -8.38 13.15
CA ALA A 213 -14.78 -9.26 12.04
C ALA A 213 -16.10 -8.81 11.39
N LEU A 214 -16.17 -8.88 10.06
CA LEU A 214 -17.43 -8.63 9.35
C LEU A 214 -18.41 -9.80 9.54
N PRO A 215 -19.72 -9.53 9.54
CA PRO A 215 -20.75 -10.56 9.52
C PRO A 215 -20.56 -11.52 8.33
N GLY A 216 -20.59 -12.83 8.59
CA GLY A 216 -20.47 -13.87 7.55
C GLY A 216 -19.03 -14.27 7.17
N THR A 217 -17.99 -13.57 7.66
CA THR A 217 -16.59 -13.97 7.40
C THR A 217 -16.11 -15.10 8.33
N ASN A 218 -16.74 -15.25 9.50
CA ASN A 218 -16.42 -16.29 10.48
C ASN A 218 -16.89 -17.70 10.10
N ALA A 219 -17.79 -17.86 9.13
CA ALA A 219 -18.31 -19.17 8.75
C ALA A 219 -17.23 -20.08 8.15
N VAL A 220 -16.22 -19.53 7.47
CA VAL A 220 -15.16 -20.34 6.83
C VAL A 220 -14.06 -20.73 7.83
N ARG A 221 -13.79 -19.90 8.84
CA ARG A 221 -12.75 -20.16 9.84
C ARG A 221 -13.19 -21.12 10.94
N GLN A 222 -14.47 -21.13 11.32
CA GLN A 222 -14.98 -22.06 12.31
C GLN A 222 -15.18 -23.48 11.76
N VAL A 223 -15.61 -23.63 10.50
CA VAL A 223 -15.82 -24.95 9.89
C VAL A 223 -14.50 -25.70 9.66
N ALA A 224 -13.39 -24.99 9.44
CA ALA A 224 -12.07 -25.62 9.26
C ALA A 224 -11.42 -26.12 10.56
N LEU A 225 -11.89 -25.68 11.73
CA LEU A 225 -11.36 -26.06 13.04
C LEU A 225 -12.29 -26.98 13.85
N THR A 226 -13.48 -27.27 13.33
CA THR A 226 -14.38 -28.31 13.85
C THR A 226 -14.40 -29.49 12.89
N VAL A 227 -13.24 -30.09 12.64
CA VAL A 227 -13.19 -31.49 12.23
C VAL A 227 -12.99 -32.26 13.52
N ASP A 228 -14.08 -32.79 14.07
CA ASP A 228 -13.99 -33.77 15.15
C ASP A 228 -13.03 -34.88 14.68
N PRO A 229 -12.03 -35.28 15.49
CA PRO A 229 -11.13 -36.35 15.10
C PRO A 229 -11.96 -37.60 14.83
N GLU A 230 -11.92 -38.11 13.59
CA GLU A 230 -12.52 -39.40 13.24
C GLU A 230 -11.97 -40.46 14.19
N LEU A 231 -12.78 -40.92 15.14
CA LEU A 231 -12.42 -42.03 16.02
C LEU A 231 -12.38 -43.30 15.16
N ARG A 232 -11.18 -43.88 15.03
CA ARG A 232 -10.96 -45.14 14.32
C ARG A 232 -10.67 -46.24 15.33
N ASN A 233 -11.24 -47.42 15.12
CA ASN A 233 -10.91 -48.59 15.92
C ASN A 233 -9.50 -49.13 15.59
N ALA A 234 -9.04 -50.15 16.32
CA ALA A 234 -7.75 -50.81 16.12
C ALA A 234 -7.53 -51.39 14.70
N HIS A 235 -8.58 -51.41 13.86
CA HIS A 235 -8.55 -51.89 12.47
C HIS A 235 -8.75 -50.75 11.44
N GLY A 236 -8.73 -49.49 11.86
CA GLY A 236 -8.79 -48.32 10.98
C GLY A 236 -10.18 -47.96 10.46
N VAL A 237 -11.25 -48.56 10.98
CA VAL A 237 -12.65 -48.32 10.60
C VAL A 237 -13.21 -47.13 11.38
N PRO A 238 -13.84 -46.13 10.73
CA PRO A 238 -14.48 -45.00 11.40
C PRO A 238 -15.64 -45.45 12.33
N GLN A 239 -15.70 -44.88 13.53
CA GLN A 239 -16.79 -45.08 14.50
C GLN A 239 -17.64 -43.82 14.62
N LEU A 240 -18.97 -43.99 14.65
CA LEU A 240 -19.89 -42.89 14.92
C LEU A 240 -19.89 -42.58 16.42
N PRO A 241 -20.03 -41.31 16.84
CA PRO A 241 -20.16 -40.96 18.24
C PRO A 241 -21.44 -41.59 18.81
N ASP A 242 -21.31 -42.34 19.92
CA ASP A 242 -22.46 -42.95 20.60
C ASP A 242 -23.47 -41.89 21.04
N ASP A 243 -24.67 -41.95 20.47
CA ASP A 243 -25.81 -41.13 20.88
C ASP A 243 -26.27 -41.60 22.28
N LYS A 244 -25.80 -40.92 23.32
CA LYS A 244 -26.30 -41.14 24.69
C LYS A 244 -27.69 -40.51 24.82
N THR A 245 -28.70 -41.22 24.37
CA THR A 245 -30.08 -41.06 24.82
C THR A 245 -30.58 -42.38 25.37
N SER A 246 -30.60 -42.52 26.70
CA SER A 246 -31.56 -43.30 27.52
C SER A 246 -30.99 -43.45 28.94
N VAL A 247 -31.41 -42.58 29.87
CA VAL A 247 -32.37 -42.82 30.98
C VAL A 247 -32.57 -41.48 31.69
#